data_AF-A0A949IBH1-F1
#
_entry.id   AF-A0A949IBH1-F1
#
_cell.length_a   1.000
_cell.length_b   1.000
_cell.length_c   1.000
_cell.angle_alpha   90.00
_cell.angle_beta   90.00
_cell.angle_gamma   90.00
#
_symmetry.space_group_name_H-M   'P 1'
#
loop_
_entity.id
_entity.type
_entity.pdbx_description
1 polymer ?
#
loop_
_entity_poly.entity_id
_entity_poly.type
_entity_poly.pdbx_seq_one_letter_code
_entity_poly.pdbx_strand_id
1 'polypeptide(L)'
;MKHQAWLSSSTWPVIRAALRVLAASLIVPTAAQAVNIQVHTFDRNKPSTSAPIGSVAGFRYTIEEDCTYAVDPNNPQPPGTGSSLSLAFHRSYMPVVATGEVPSGNVLTWTPPATARCASPESGGHGRYFVSVMPLAAGQVDPQTAFTMNGTSFRDDATAVTVPVYSGAIPTAQISVFVHDDSNPINNQPDAPGGTSAAQERGLCGFEVQLFEAGGTYGASGGRVLFDTFGNPVGTVYGTTPNPDGSYPILSTGVGSAFTDANGVARIKNLSPAKYTIYVVPPRDMPSEAQCPGVWKRRASDPGAGRMAWELVGELPPASADGDNTKWHQTATIEGTWGIDAWVKSNEPTFFKEFGPPGHHVFIGFVRRFKSPSLDGAVTAKGRITSNHMSRPPGIRFSGGRVMDRCWIGVNEAGNADGAGRGVYANSCNDDGTFTLTGLRPNTRYSLAVWDEPLDNVFASYDFVTPASGELALGDVPVFSWFANYQGKVFYDANENGMLDAGERGIPSQVLNLRFRDGSIYQSVLTDDNGDYEFAELFPFFNWLVAEVDFTRFKATGATVVVDDGGPVDPTNPWSFGALSPQPQPENNGA
;
A
#
# COMPACT_ATOMS: atom_id res chain seq x y z
N MET A 1 54.56 19.75 50.62
CA MET A 1 55.48 20.55 49.78
C MET A 1 54.64 21.60 49.06
N LYS A 2 54.89 22.88 49.40
CA LYS A 2 54.69 24.18 48.73
C LYS A 2 53.82 24.23 47.44
N HIS A 3 52.96 25.21 47.16
CA HIS A 3 52.42 26.41 47.82
C HIS A 3 51.25 26.94 46.95
N GLN A 4 50.23 27.53 47.58
CA GLN A 4 49.17 28.36 46.95
C GLN A 4 49.73 29.69 46.39
N ALA A 5 49.05 30.30 45.40
CA ALA A 5 48.72 31.74 45.38
C ALA A 5 47.65 32.10 44.32
N TRP A 6 46.73 32.99 44.72
CA TRP A 6 45.61 33.59 44.00
C TRP A 6 45.97 34.97 43.39
N LEU A 7 45.02 35.57 42.63
CA LEU A 7 44.88 36.99 42.17
C LEU A 7 45.34 37.27 40.71
N SER A 8 44.72 38.16 39.92
CA SER A 8 43.40 38.80 39.84
C SER A 8 43.36 39.62 38.53
N SER A 9 42.19 39.70 37.92
CA SER A 9 41.64 40.73 37.01
C SER A 9 42.49 41.87 36.41
N SER A 10 42.15 42.13 35.14
CA SER A 10 41.97 43.45 34.48
C SER A 10 43.12 44.04 33.67
N THR A 11 43.01 43.88 32.34
CA THR A 11 43.34 44.78 31.22
C THR A 11 43.26 43.92 29.92
N TRP A 12 42.22 43.83 29.07
CA TRP A 12 41.33 44.81 28.41
C TRP A 12 42.11 46.08 28.01
N PRO A 13 42.18 46.58 26.75
CA PRO A 13 41.55 46.14 25.49
C PRO A 13 42.38 46.44 24.20
N VAL A 14 43.72 46.35 24.17
CA VAL A 14 44.54 46.81 23.01
C VAL A 14 44.88 45.71 21.98
N ILE A 15 44.80 44.42 22.33
CA ILE A 15 45.29 43.33 21.47
C ILE A 15 44.21 42.79 20.48
N ARG A 16 42.92 43.12 20.68
CA ARG A 16 41.85 42.59 19.81
C ARG A 16 41.66 43.35 18.48
N ALA A 17 42.25 44.54 18.32
CA ALA A 17 42.15 45.30 17.06
C ALA A 17 43.21 44.89 16.02
N ALA A 18 44.38 44.40 16.44
CA ALA A 18 45.48 44.06 15.53
C ALA A 18 45.39 42.64 14.94
N LEU A 19 44.59 41.75 15.52
CA LEU A 19 44.40 40.36 15.04
C LEU A 19 43.16 40.17 14.15
N ARG A 20 42.39 41.23 13.88
CA ARG A 20 41.21 41.19 12.98
C ARG A 20 41.51 41.61 11.53
N VAL A 21 42.75 41.92 11.18
CA VAL A 21 43.13 42.42 9.84
C VAL A 21 43.95 41.40 9.02
N LEU A 22 44.28 40.22 9.56
CA LEU A 22 45.07 39.21 8.85
C LEU A 22 44.46 37.80 8.87
N ALA A 23 43.14 37.71 8.71
CA ALA A 23 42.46 36.49 8.31
C ALA A 23 41.31 36.83 7.33
N ALA A 24 41.62 37.67 6.33
CA ALA A 24 40.96 37.51 5.04
C ALA A 24 41.56 36.23 4.44
N SER A 25 41.02 35.08 4.85
CA SER A 25 41.20 33.84 4.12
C SER A 25 40.91 34.16 2.67
N LEU A 26 41.90 34.00 1.78
CA LEU A 26 41.60 33.79 0.38
C LEU A 26 40.64 32.61 0.34
N ILE A 27 39.34 32.88 0.23
CA ILE A 27 38.40 31.93 -0.36
C ILE A 27 38.82 31.94 -1.82
N VAL A 28 39.81 31.12 -2.16
CA VAL A 28 40.00 30.71 -3.54
C VAL A 28 38.67 30.03 -3.89
N PRO A 29 37.86 30.54 -4.83
CA PRO A 29 36.73 29.76 -5.29
C PRO A 29 37.31 28.46 -5.81
N THR A 30 37.03 27.34 -5.13
CA THR A 30 37.31 26.01 -5.68
C THR A 30 36.62 25.98 -7.03
N ALA A 31 37.40 25.98 -8.10
CA ALA A 31 36.87 25.90 -9.45
C ALA A 31 35.95 24.68 -9.50
N ALA A 32 34.72 24.86 -9.98
CA ALA A 32 33.77 23.77 -10.10
C ALA A 32 34.43 22.63 -10.89
N GLN A 33 34.60 21.49 -10.24
CA GLN A 33 35.23 20.32 -10.84
C GLN A 33 34.29 19.74 -11.89
N ALA A 34 34.79 19.48 -13.09
CA ALA A 34 33.99 18.81 -14.10
C ALA A 34 33.75 17.34 -13.73
N VAL A 35 32.51 16.89 -13.91
CA VAL A 35 32.06 15.52 -13.71
C VAL A 35 31.93 14.85 -15.08
N ASN A 36 32.55 13.68 -15.26
CA ASN A 36 32.36 12.86 -16.45
C ASN A 36 31.17 11.91 -16.26
N ILE A 37 30.05 12.21 -16.92
CA ILE A 37 28.87 11.35 -16.96
C ILE A 37 29.05 10.34 -18.09
N GLN A 38 29.22 9.07 -17.74
CA GLN A 38 29.55 7.97 -18.66
C GLN A 38 28.33 7.06 -18.84
N VAL A 39 27.81 6.97 -20.06
CA VAL A 39 26.67 6.12 -20.39
C VAL A 39 27.19 4.77 -20.89
N HIS A 40 26.91 3.71 -20.13
CA HIS A 40 27.38 2.37 -20.44
C HIS A 40 26.23 1.42 -20.66
N THR A 41 26.40 0.53 -21.63
CA THR A 41 25.40 -0.49 -21.93
C THR A 41 25.68 -1.74 -21.11
N PHE A 42 24.67 -2.27 -20.45
CA PHE A 42 24.77 -3.47 -19.62
C PHE A 42 23.89 -4.60 -20.17
N ASP A 43 24.34 -5.83 -19.94
CA ASP A 43 23.49 -7.01 -20.14
C ASP A 43 22.47 -7.07 -19.01
N ARG A 44 21.19 -6.89 -19.35
CA ARG A 44 20.06 -6.94 -18.41
C ARG A 44 19.91 -8.28 -17.67
N ASN A 45 20.45 -9.37 -18.22
CA ASN A 45 20.39 -10.67 -17.57
C ASN A 45 21.53 -10.88 -16.55
N LYS A 46 22.40 -9.87 -16.39
CA LYS A 46 23.52 -9.90 -15.46
C LYS A 46 23.35 -8.82 -14.40
N PRO A 47 23.93 -9.02 -13.20
CA PRO A 47 23.95 -7.98 -12.17
C PRO A 47 24.55 -6.68 -12.70
N SER A 48 24.09 -5.53 -12.20
CA SER A 48 24.62 -4.20 -12.55
C SER A 48 26.11 -4.03 -12.24
N THR A 49 26.69 -4.92 -11.42
CA THR A 49 28.13 -4.98 -11.11
C THR A 49 28.97 -5.65 -12.20
N SER A 50 28.33 -6.19 -13.24
CA SER A 50 29.02 -6.82 -14.37
C SER A 50 29.70 -5.78 -15.25
N ALA A 51 30.78 -6.17 -15.95
CA ALA A 51 31.44 -5.29 -16.91
C ALA A 51 30.44 -4.80 -17.98
N PRO A 52 30.50 -3.52 -18.40
CA PRO A 52 29.72 -3.03 -19.52
C PRO A 52 29.93 -3.90 -20.77
N ILE A 53 28.86 -4.17 -21.51
CA ILE A 53 28.92 -4.93 -22.76
C ILE A 53 29.19 -4.03 -23.98
N GLY A 54 29.28 -2.71 -23.77
CA GLY A 54 29.46 -1.72 -24.83
C GLY A 54 29.15 -0.28 -24.40
N SER A 55 28.90 0.57 -25.40
CA SER A 55 28.63 2.00 -25.28
C SER A 55 27.51 2.42 -26.24
N VAL A 56 26.72 3.42 -25.83
CA VAL A 56 25.74 4.05 -26.73
C VAL A 56 26.44 4.88 -27.82
N ALA A 57 25.79 5.03 -28.97
CA ALA A 57 26.31 5.85 -30.07
C ALA A 57 26.20 7.36 -29.80
N GLY A 58 25.22 7.77 -28.99
CA GLY A 58 24.93 9.12 -28.56
C GLY A 58 23.73 9.11 -27.61
N PHE A 59 23.43 10.22 -26.95
CA PHE A 59 22.31 10.31 -26.00
C PHE A 59 21.85 11.75 -25.75
N ARG A 60 20.59 11.90 -25.33
CA ARG A 60 20.06 13.13 -24.72
C ARG A 60 20.12 13.02 -23.21
N TYR A 61 20.21 14.17 -22.55
CA TYR A 61 20.27 14.22 -21.09
C TYR A 61 19.49 15.39 -20.51
N THR A 62 19.03 15.20 -19.27
CA THR A 62 18.51 16.22 -18.35
C THR A 62 19.22 16.04 -17.01
N ILE A 63 19.74 17.12 -16.44
CA ILE A 63 20.35 17.16 -15.10
C ILE A 63 19.51 18.07 -14.21
N GLU A 64 19.10 17.53 -13.07
CA GLU A 64 18.32 18.22 -12.04
C GLU A 64 19.13 18.32 -10.77
N GLU A 65 19.03 19.45 -10.06
CA GLU A 65 19.59 19.60 -8.72
C GLU A 65 18.62 18.97 -7.69
N ASP A 66 19.16 18.09 -6.86
CA ASP A 66 18.42 17.43 -5.79
C ASP A 66 18.31 18.34 -4.57
N CYS A 67 17.08 18.78 -4.31
CA CYS A 67 16.73 19.68 -3.21
C CYS A 67 16.02 18.98 -2.05
N THR A 68 16.14 17.66 -1.95
CA THR A 68 15.76 16.91 -0.74
C THR A 68 16.68 17.28 0.42
N TYR A 69 16.21 17.23 1.67
CA TYR A 69 17.12 17.40 2.80
C TYR A 69 17.93 16.13 3.00
N ALA A 70 19.23 16.25 3.27
CA ALA A 70 20.01 15.06 3.61
C ALA A 70 19.50 14.49 4.95
N VAL A 71 19.34 13.18 5.03
CA VAL A 71 18.95 12.51 6.26
C VAL A 71 20.20 12.28 7.11
N ASP A 72 20.28 12.96 8.26
CA ASP A 72 21.21 12.61 9.34
C ASP A 72 20.45 11.82 10.40
N PRO A 73 20.70 10.51 10.58
CA PRO A 73 20.05 9.70 11.60
C PRO A 73 20.23 10.24 13.03
N ASN A 74 21.26 11.05 13.28
CA ASN A 74 21.53 11.65 14.59
C ASN A 74 20.91 13.04 14.76
N ASN A 75 20.39 13.63 13.69
CA ASN A 75 19.74 14.94 13.71
C ASN A 75 18.46 14.93 12.86
N PRO A 76 17.29 14.68 13.48
CA PRO A 76 16.03 14.61 12.77
C PRO A 76 15.47 15.97 12.34
N GLN A 77 16.14 17.09 12.63
CA GLN A 77 15.72 18.43 12.22
C GLN A 77 16.54 18.93 11.03
N PRO A 78 15.91 19.23 9.88
CA PRO A 78 16.57 19.96 8.80
C PRO A 78 17.03 21.34 9.30
N PRO A 79 18.22 21.83 8.89
CA PRO A 79 18.70 23.13 9.32
C PRO A 79 17.78 24.26 8.88
N GLY A 80 17.50 25.19 9.80
CA GLY A 80 16.79 26.43 9.51
C GLY A 80 15.26 26.29 9.38
N THR A 81 14.70 25.09 9.54
CA THR A 81 13.23 24.89 9.50
C THR A 81 12.60 24.84 10.89
N GLY A 82 13.37 24.48 11.93
CA GLY A 82 12.83 24.28 13.28
C GLY A 82 11.85 23.10 13.41
N SER A 83 11.63 22.35 12.33
CA SER A 83 10.71 21.22 12.24
C SER A 83 11.47 19.90 12.10
N SER A 84 10.82 18.76 12.30
CA SER A 84 11.39 17.45 11.99
C SER A 84 11.40 17.19 10.47
N LEU A 85 12.23 16.26 10.01
CA LEU A 85 12.26 15.77 8.62
C LEU A 85 10.88 15.29 8.17
N SER A 86 10.03 14.78 9.07
CA SER A 86 8.64 14.40 8.75
C SER A 86 7.77 15.56 8.26
N LEU A 87 8.10 16.81 8.61
CA LEU A 87 7.36 18.02 8.23
C LEU A 87 8.12 18.85 7.19
N ALA A 88 9.39 18.56 6.97
CA ALA A 88 10.26 19.29 6.05
C ALA A 88 11.28 18.34 5.39
N PHE A 89 10.81 17.40 4.56
CA PHE A 89 11.67 16.36 3.92
C PHE A 89 12.26 16.79 2.56
N HIS A 90 11.69 17.80 1.90
CA HIS A 90 12.20 18.35 0.64
C HIS A 90 11.79 19.81 0.44
N ARG A 91 12.44 20.49 -0.51
CA ARG A 91 11.91 21.74 -1.09
C ARG A 91 10.94 21.40 -2.23
N SER A 92 9.93 22.23 -2.47
CA SER A 92 8.85 21.98 -3.43
C SER A 92 9.25 21.96 -4.91
N TYR A 93 10.55 22.02 -5.23
CA TYR A 93 11.05 22.15 -6.59
C TYR A 93 12.47 21.59 -6.70
N MET A 94 12.72 20.83 -7.77
CA MET A 94 14.03 20.33 -8.18
C MET A 94 14.40 21.06 -9.50
N PRO A 95 15.38 21.98 -9.48
CA PRO A 95 15.72 22.73 -10.68
C PRO A 95 16.41 21.89 -11.74
N VAL A 96 15.90 21.93 -12.97
CA VAL A 96 16.67 21.52 -14.14
C VAL A 96 17.83 22.50 -14.32
N VAL A 97 19.06 22.01 -14.18
CA VAL A 97 20.30 22.81 -14.28
C VAL A 97 21.00 22.64 -15.62
N ALA A 98 20.74 21.55 -16.34
CA ALA A 98 21.22 21.36 -17.71
C ALA A 98 20.35 20.41 -18.50
N THR A 99 20.22 20.66 -19.80
CA THR A 99 19.66 19.72 -20.78
C THR A 99 20.51 19.77 -22.04
N GLY A 100 20.61 18.67 -22.77
CA GLY A 100 21.33 18.67 -24.03
C GLY A 100 21.36 17.33 -24.73
N GLU A 101 22.20 17.27 -25.76
CA GLU A 101 22.43 16.08 -26.56
C GLU A 101 23.94 15.90 -26.76
N VAL A 102 24.40 14.67 -26.60
CA VAL A 102 25.69 14.17 -27.04
C VAL A 102 25.44 13.39 -28.33
N PRO A 103 25.66 13.99 -29.51
CA PRO A 103 25.27 13.39 -30.78
C PRO A 103 26.15 12.20 -31.17
N SER A 104 27.36 12.12 -30.62
CA SER A 104 28.29 11.01 -30.82
C SER A 104 29.11 10.74 -29.56
N GLY A 105 29.26 9.46 -29.22
CA GLY A 105 30.00 9.00 -28.04
C GLY A 105 29.11 8.82 -26.81
N ASN A 106 29.74 8.37 -25.72
CA ASN A 106 29.05 7.93 -24.52
C ASN A 106 29.45 8.69 -23.24
N VAL A 107 30.15 9.81 -23.38
CA VAL A 107 30.61 10.63 -22.25
C VAL A 107 30.12 12.07 -22.43
N LEU A 108 29.52 12.60 -21.37
CA LEU A 108 29.26 14.03 -21.18
C LEU A 108 30.19 14.54 -20.08
N THR A 109 31.01 15.53 -20.38
CA THR A 109 31.74 16.28 -19.36
C THR A 109 30.90 17.49 -18.97
N TRP A 110 30.39 17.51 -17.75
CA TRP A 110 29.53 18.58 -17.25
C TRP A 110 30.19 19.28 -16.06
N THR A 111 30.14 20.61 -16.03
CA THR A 111 30.66 21.41 -14.91
C THR A 111 29.49 21.90 -14.06
N PRO A 112 29.43 21.53 -12.77
CA PRO A 112 28.42 22.03 -11.86
C PRO A 112 28.46 23.56 -11.73
N PRO A 113 27.33 24.21 -11.41
CA PRO A 113 27.33 25.62 -11.03
C PRO A 113 28.28 25.89 -9.87
N ALA A 114 28.93 27.06 -9.85
CA ALA A 114 29.84 27.46 -8.78
C ALA A 114 29.16 27.57 -7.40
N THR A 115 27.83 27.61 -7.36
CA THR A 115 27.05 27.61 -6.13
C THR A 115 25.80 26.77 -6.34
N ALA A 116 25.73 25.63 -5.65
CA ALA A 116 24.53 24.81 -5.59
C ALA A 116 23.44 25.53 -4.79
N ARG A 117 22.21 25.60 -5.32
CA ARG A 117 21.06 26.24 -4.65
C ARG A 117 20.60 25.43 -3.45
N CYS A 118 20.86 24.14 -3.46
CA CYS A 118 20.34 23.16 -2.52
C CYS A 118 21.43 22.43 -1.73
N ALA A 119 22.69 22.88 -1.82
CA ALA A 119 23.74 22.41 -0.90
C ALA A 119 23.35 22.68 0.56
N SER A 120 23.65 21.71 1.42
CA SER A 120 23.38 21.80 2.86
C SER A 120 24.62 21.40 3.67
N PRO A 121 24.72 21.79 4.95
CA PRO A 121 25.80 21.35 5.82
C PRO A 121 25.91 19.82 5.89
N GLU A 122 24.79 19.11 5.88
CA GLU A 122 24.71 17.65 5.93
C GLU A 122 25.24 16.99 4.65
N SER A 123 25.12 17.68 3.51
CA SER A 123 25.74 17.22 2.26
C SER A 123 27.25 17.55 2.21
N GLY A 124 27.85 18.05 3.30
CA GLY A 124 29.22 18.53 3.34
C GLY A 124 29.44 19.82 2.56
N GLY A 125 28.36 20.58 2.29
CA GLY A 125 28.41 21.80 1.48
C GLY A 125 28.38 21.57 -0.03
N HIS A 126 28.22 20.32 -0.47
CA HIS A 126 28.19 19.92 -1.88
C HIS A 126 26.76 19.86 -2.43
N GLY A 127 26.60 20.25 -3.69
CA GLY A 127 25.38 20.05 -4.46
C GLY A 127 25.18 18.57 -4.81
N ARG A 128 23.91 18.15 -4.79
CA ARG A 128 23.48 16.83 -5.25
C ARG A 128 22.67 16.99 -6.53
N TYR A 129 22.79 16.03 -7.43
CA TYR A 129 22.18 16.09 -8.75
C TYR A 129 21.66 14.71 -9.16
N PHE A 130 20.66 14.70 -10.04
CA PHE A 130 20.24 13.52 -10.79
C PHE A 130 20.44 13.78 -12.27
N VAL A 131 21.00 12.81 -12.99
CA VAL A 131 21.04 12.83 -14.46
C VAL A 131 20.12 11.75 -15.00
N SER A 132 19.25 12.13 -15.93
CA SER A 132 18.40 11.24 -16.73
C SER A 132 18.90 11.22 -18.17
N VAL A 133 19.04 10.03 -18.75
CA VAL A 133 19.64 9.79 -20.06
C VAL A 133 18.67 9.02 -20.97
N MET A 134 18.55 9.50 -22.21
CA MET A 134 17.84 8.84 -23.30
C MET A 134 18.82 8.55 -24.44
N PRO A 135 19.23 7.28 -24.65
CA PRO A 135 20.08 6.90 -25.78
C PRO A 135 19.47 7.27 -27.14
N LEU A 136 20.30 7.73 -28.08
CA LEU A 136 19.87 7.98 -29.46
C LEU A 136 19.72 6.66 -30.22
N ALA A 137 18.64 6.53 -31.01
CA ALA A 137 18.45 5.42 -31.95
C ALA A 137 18.84 5.86 -33.38
N ALA A 138 19.53 5.00 -34.12
CA ALA A 138 19.85 5.25 -35.53
C ALA A 138 18.67 4.89 -36.43
N GLY A 139 17.77 5.85 -36.69
CA GLY A 139 16.61 5.64 -37.57
C GLY A 139 15.35 5.15 -36.84
N GLN A 140 14.50 4.36 -37.51
CA GLN A 140 13.38 3.70 -36.83
C GLN A 140 13.92 2.80 -35.71
N VAL A 141 13.32 2.88 -34.53
CA VAL A 141 13.72 2.13 -33.35
C VAL A 141 13.55 0.64 -33.65
N ASP A 142 14.66 -0.05 -33.93
CA ASP A 142 14.69 -1.50 -33.91
C ASP A 142 14.71 -1.94 -32.43
N PRO A 143 13.66 -2.63 -31.94
CA PRO A 143 13.56 -3.05 -30.56
C PRO A 143 14.73 -3.94 -30.11
N GLN A 144 15.42 -4.60 -31.03
CA GLN A 144 16.56 -5.49 -30.76
C GLN A 144 17.88 -4.73 -30.53
N THR A 145 17.99 -3.49 -31.01
CA THR A 145 19.23 -2.68 -30.96
C THR A 145 19.07 -1.36 -30.19
N ALA A 146 17.85 -1.01 -29.78
CA ALA A 146 17.57 0.12 -28.91
C ALA A 146 18.07 -0.10 -27.47
N PHE A 147 18.18 0.97 -26.69
CA PHE A 147 18.53 0.91 -25.27
C PHE A 147 17.45 1.59 -24.42
N THR A 148 17.26 1.12 -23.18
CA THR A 148 16.37 1.75 -22.21
C THR A 148 16.84 3.16 -21.84
N MET A 149 15.91 4.02 -21.47
CA MET A 149 16.23 5.24 -20.72
C MET A 149 16.60 4.86 -19.29
N ASN A 150 17.51 5.61 -18.67
CA ASN A 150 17.84 5.43 -17.25
C ASN A 150 18.50 6.69 -16.67
N GLY A 151 18.73 6.71 -15.36
CA GLY A 151 19.41 7.81 -14.68
C GLY A 151 20.19 7.37 -13.45
N THR A 152 20.86 8.32 -12.81
CA THR A 152 21.58 8.10 -11.56
C THR A 152 21.77 9.40 -10.78
N SER A 153 21.90 9.30 -9.46
CA SER A 153 22.29 10.42 -8.60
C SER A 153 23.81 10.60 -8.58
N PHE A 154 24.28 11.84 -8.44
CA PHE A 154 25.69 12.14 -8.22
C PHE A 154 25.86 13.45 -7.44
N ARG A 155 27.09 13.75 -7.05
CA ARG A 155 27.48 14.95 -6.32
C ARG A 155 28.43 15.79 -7.16
N ASP A 156 28.51 17.09 -6.89
CA ASP A 156 29.45 17.98 -7.60
C ASP A 156 30.93 17.69 -7.32
N ASP A 157 31.26 16.91 -6.28
CA ASP A 157 32.61 16.43 -5.98
C ASP A 157 33.00 15.14 -6.71
N ALA A 158 32.09 14.54 -7.48
CA ALA A 158 32.38 13.35 -8.26
C ALA A 158 33.34 13.64 -9.43
N THR A 159 34.30 12.76 -9.69
CA THR A 159 35.16 12.81 -10.89
C THR A 159 34.47 12.20 -12.11
N ALA A 160 33.69 11.14 -11.87
CA ALA A 160 32.92 10.45 -12.89
C ALA A 160 31.70 9.78 -12.26
N VAL A 161 30.66 9.59 -13.07
CA VAL A 161 29.46 8.83 -12.72
C VAL A 161 29.03 7.96 -13.90
N THR A 162 28.64 6.73 -13.61
CA THR A 162 28.16 5.79 -14.64
C THR A 162 26.64 5.78 -14.65
N VAL A 163 26.05 5.99 -15.84
CA VAL A 163 24.62 5.79 -16.11
C VAL A 163 24.45 4.46 -16.85
N PRO A 164 23.86 3.44 -16.21
CA PRO A 164 23.63 2.15 -16.85
C PRO A 164 22.39 2.20 -17.76
N VAL A 165 22.53 1.82 -19.02
CA VAL A 165 21.40 1.58 -19.93
C VAL A 165 21.39 0.13 -20.40
N TYR A 166 20.22 -0.43 -20.67
CA TYR A 166 20.06 -1.84 -20.99
C TYR A 166 19.62 -2.01 -22.44
N SER A 167 20.14 -3.00 -23.16
CA SER A 167 19.66 -3.29 -24.53
C SER A 167 18.18 -3.71 -24.51
N GLY A 168 17.44 -3.34 -25.55
CA GLY A 168 16.09 -3.82 -25.86
C GLY A 168 16.13 -5.24 -26.49
N ALA A 169 15.00 -5.94 -26.69
CA ALA A 169 13.60 -5.66 -26.35
C ALA A 169 13.32 -6.09 -24.90
N ILE A 170 12.76 -5.23 -24.05
CA ILE A 170 12.59 -5.50 -22.60
C ILE A 170 11.87 -6.84 -22.41
N PRO A 171 12.44 -7.83 -21.67
CA PRO A 171 11.76 -9.08 -21.43
C PRO A 171 10.47 -8.83 -20.67
N THR A 172 9.46 -9.61 -20.98
CA THR A 172 8.19 -9.54 -20.27
C THR A 172 8.37 -9.99 -18.81
N ALA A 173 7.41 -9.60 -17.99
CA ALA A 173 7.23 -10.05 -16.63
C ALA A 173 6.16 -11.15 -16.55
N GLN A 174 6.02 -11.74 -15.37
CA GLN A 174 4.94 -12.66 -15.04
C GLN A 174 4.56 -12.50 -13.57
N ILE A 175 3.31 -12.86 -13.24
CA ILE A 175 2.78 -12.89 -11.88
C ILE A 175 2.26 -14.30 -11.59
N SER A 176 2.50 -14.78 -10.37
CA SER A 176 1.86 -15.98 -9.84
C SER A 176 0.96 -15.59 -8.68
N VAL A 177 -0.31 -16.01 -8.76
CA VAL A 177 -1.33 -15.76 -7.75
C VAL A 177 -1.78 -17.10 -7.18
N PHE A 178 -1.80 -17.22 -5.86
CA PHE A 178 -2.32 -18.39 -5.15
C PHE A 178 -3.60 -18.05 -4.41
N VAL A 179 -4.68 -18.77 -4.73
CA VAL A 179 -5.96 -18.61 -4.05
C VAL A 179 -6.20 -19.86 -3.21
N HIS A 180 -6.48 -19.69 -1.93
CA HIS A 180 -6.56 -20.79 -0.97
C HIS A 180 -7.77 -20.72 -0.04
N ASP A 181 -8.14 -21.88 0.48
CA ASP A 181 -9.11 -22.04 1.57
C ASP A 181 -8.41 -21.70 2.89
N ASP A 182 -8.66 -20.49 3.40
CA ASP A 182 -8.05 -19.95 4.62
C ASP A 182 -8.79 -20.42 5.87
N SER A 183 -8.76 -21.73 6.11
CA SER A 183 -9.51 -22.36 7.20
C SER A 183 -8.66 -23.28 8.07
N ASN A 184 -7.34 -23.28 7.90
CA ASN A 184 -6.49 -24.18 8.65
C ASN A 184 -5.09 -23.62 8.99
N PRO A 185 -5.00 -22.65 9.93
CA PRO A 185 -6.08 -21.88 10.57
C PRO A 185 -6.68 -20.78 9.68
N ILE A 186 -7.77 -20.14 10.12
CA ILE A 186 -8.25 -18.87 9.54
C ILE A 186 -7.31 -17.75 10.02
N ASN A 187 -6.40 -17.28 9.18
CA ASN A 187 -5.35 -16.35 9.61
C ASN A 187 -4.86 -15.36 8.54
N ASN A 188 -5.51 -15.26 7.37
CA ASN A 188 -5.07 -14.42 6.26
C ASN A 188 -3.64 -14.77 5.78
N GLN A 189 -3.26 -16.06 5.81
CA GLN A 189 -1.98 -16.53 5.30
C GLN A 189 -2.10 -17.93 4.71
N PRO A 190 -1.35 -18.24 3.63
CA PRO A 190 -1.27 -19.59 3.11
C PRO A 190 -0.38 -20.44 4.03
N ASP A 191 -0.96 -21.41 4.71
CA ASP A 191 -0.20 -22.29 5.60
C ASP A 191 0.41 -23.50 4.86
N ALA A 192 1.74 -23.52 4.80
CA ALA A 192 2.53 -24.58 4.19
C ALA A 192 2.59 -25.84 5.07
N PRO A 193 2.80 -27.05 4.50
CA PRO A 193 3.02 -28.26 5.27
C PRO A 193 4.40 -28.19 5.96
N GLY A 194 4.42 -27.69 7.21
CA GLY A 194 5.63 -27.54 8.01
C GLY A 194 5.41 -27.22 9.48
N GLY A 195 4.20 -26.79 9.87
CA GLY A 195 3.78 -26.68 11.26
C GLY A 195 3.37 -28.02 11.86
N THR A 196 3.43 -28.14 13.19
CA THR A 196 3.11 -29.34 13.98
C THR A 196 1.63 -29.76 13.95
N SER A 197 0.78 -29.07 13.18
CA SER A 197 -0.61 -29.46 12.99
C SER A 197 -1.15 -29.05 11.63
N ALA A 198 -1.64 -30.07 10.92
CA ALA A 198 -2.64 -30.01 9.86
C ALA A 198 -2.14 -29.71 8.42
N ALA A 199 -2.90 -30.26 7.48
CA ALA A 199 -2.59 -30.35 6.06
C ALA A 199 -2.38 -28.96 5.42
N GLN A 200 -1.58 -28.91 4.36
CA GLN A 200 -1.48 -27.76 3.47
C GLN A 200 -2.87 -27.23 3.12
N GLU A 201 -3.06 -25.91 3.24
CA GLU A 201 -4.30 -25.28 2.82
C GLU A 201 -4.57 -25.55 1.34
N ARG A 202 -5.84 -25.83 1.04
CA ARG A 202 -6.23 -26.29 -0.28
C ARG A 202 -6.31 -25.11 -1.21
N GLY A 203 -5.63 -25.22 -2.35
CA GLY A 203 -5.82 -24.29 -3.45
C GLY A 203 -7.25 -24.33 -3.98
N LEU A 204 -7.78 -23.16 -4.31
CA LEU A 204 -9.13 -22.99 -4.83
C LEU A 204 -9.12 -22.83 -6.34
N CYS A 205 -9.58 -23.87 -7.04
CA CYS A 205 -9.61 -23.91 -8.51
C CYS A 205 -10.79 -23.13 -9.10
N GLY A 206 -10.57 -22.50 -10.26
CA GLY A 206 -11.60 -21.85 -11.07
C GLY A 206 -11.97 -20.43 -10.63
N PHE A 207 -11.18 -19.81 -9.75
CA PHE A 207 -11.30 -18.40 -9.40
C PHE A 207 -10.71 -17.54 -10.52
N GLU A 208 -11.43 -16.50 -10.92
CA GLU A 208 -10.94 -15.55 -11.92
C GLU A 208 -9.95 -14.60 -11.25
N VAL A 209 -8.80 -14.42 -11.87
CA VAL A 209 -7.78 -13.46 -11.47
C VAL A 209 -7.76 -12.33 -12.47
N GLN A 210 -8.13 -11.14 -12.01
CA GLN A 210 -8.20 -9.92 -12.79
C GLN A 210 -7.03 -9.00 -12.44
N LEU A 211 -6.37 -8.47 -13.47
CA LEU A 211 -5.29 -7.50 -13.31
C LEU A 211 -5.82 -6.11 -13.65
N PHE A 212 -5.47 -5.15 -12.82
CA PHE A 212 -5.68 -3.74 -13.09
C PHE A 212 -4.33 -3.06 -13.13
N GLU A 213 -4.16 -2.14 -14.08
CA GLU A 213 -3.07 -1.18 -14.00
C GLU A 213 -3.29 -0.42 -12.71
N ALA A 214 -2.33 -0.52 -11.79
CA ALA A 214 -2.35 0.26 -10.56
C ALA A 214 -2.12 1.76 -10.84
N GLY A 215 -2.33 2.20 -12.08
CA GLY A 215 -1.92 3.45 -12.70
C GLY A 215 -2.17 4.58 -11.75
N GLY A 216 -1.09 4.99 -11.05
CA GLY A 216 -1.17 5.75 -9.81
C GLY A 216 -2.42 5.41 -9.01
N THR A 217 -2.32 4.59 -7.96
CA THR A 217 -3.33 4.56 -6.88
C THR A 217 -3.64 5.99 -6.34
N TYR A 218 -2.88 7.00 -6.79
CA TYR A 218 -3.04 8.44 -6.65
C TYR A 218 -3.24 9.22 -7.99
N GLY A 219 -3.99 8.70 -8.96
CA GLY A 219 -4.21 9.32 -10.28
C GLY A 219 -5.12 8.51 -11.22
N ALA A 220 -5.14 8.84 -12.51
CA ALA A 220 -6.00 8.15 -13.48
C ALA A 220 -5.56 6.69 -13.70
N SER A 221 -6.29 5.75 -13.08
CA SER A 221 -6.08 4.31 -13.27
C SER A 221 -6.27 3.91 -14.74
N GLY A 222 -5.32 3.10 -15.25
CA GLY A 222 -5.41 2.49 -16.58
C GLY A 222 -6.51 1.43 -16.70
N GLY A 223 -7.21 1.13 -15.61
CA GLY A 223 -8.30 0.17 -15.56
C GLY A 223 -7.82 -1.27 -15.70
N ARG A 224 -8.73 -2.15 -16.10
CA ARG A 224 -8.46 -3.58 -16.23
C ARG A 224 -7.51 -3.88 -17.40
N VAL A 225 -6.48 -4.65 -17.14
CA VAL A 225 -5.54 -5.18 -18.14
C VAL A 225 -6.19 -6.39 -18.82
N LEU A 226 -6.57 -6.22 -20.08
CA LEU A 226 -7.17 -7.28 -20.89
C LEU A 226 -6.18 -7.91 -21.88
N PHE A 227 -5.08 -7.22 -22.18
CA PHE A 227 -4.10 -7.63 -23.18
C PHE A 227 -2.71 -7.72 -22.55
N ASP A 228 -1.93 -8.68 -23.02
CA ASP A 228 -0.51 -8.82 -22.68
C ASP A 228 0.35 -7.79 -23.44
N THR A 229 1.66 -7.79 -23.20
CA THR A 229 2.62 -6.85 -23.82
C THR A 229 2.62 -6.90 -25.34
N PHE A 230 2.19 -8.02 -25.93
CA PHE A 230 2.15 -8.20 -27.39
C PHE A 230 0.79 -7.82 -27.99
N GLY A 231 -0.15 -7.32 -27.17
CA GLY A 231 -1.48 -6.89 -27.60
C GLY A 231 -2.46 -8.04 -27.79
N ASN A 232 -2.18 -9.24 -27.28
CA ASN A 232 -3.11 -10.37 -27.33
C ASN A 232 -3.81 -10.53 -25.98
N PRO A 233 -5.04 -11.10 -25.92
CA PRO A 233 -5.76 -11.24 -24.67
C PRO A 233 -4.95 -11.97 -23.59
N VAL A 234 -5.03 -11.50 -22.34
CA VAL A 234 -4.42 -12.19 -21.19
C VAL A 234 -4.87 -13.66 -21.17
N GLY A 235 -3.92 -14.55 -20.93
CA GLY A 235 -4.09 -16.01 -21.04
C GLY A 235 -3.67 -16.60 -22.40
N THR A 236 -3.21 -15.79 -23.35
CA THR A 236 -2.67 -16.27 -24.63
C THR A 236 -1.43 -17.13 -24.42
N VAL A 237 -1.40 -18.29 -25.06
CA VAL A 237 -0.28 -19.24 -25.04
C VAL A 237 0.50 -19.11 -26.34
N TYR A 238 1.79 -18.86 -26.21
CA TYR A 238 2.72 -18.71 -27.33
C TYR A 238 3.62 -19.94 -27.45
N GLY A 239 4.05 -20.25 -28.68
CA GLY A 239 5.08 -21.23 -28.94
C GLY A 239 6.45 -20.75 -28.45
N THR A 240 7.39 -21.68 -28.32
CA THR A 240 8.73 -21.40 -27.80
C THR A 240 9.75 -21.04 -28.88
N THR A 241 9.41 -21.26 -30.15
CA THR A 241 10.27 -20.93 -31.30
C THR A 241 9.75 -19.67 -31.96
N PRO A 242 10.54 -18.58 -32.04
CA PRO A 242 10.11 -17.36 -32.71
C PRO A 242 10.04 -17.56 -34.22
N ASN A 243 9.10 -16.87 -34.86
CA ASN A 243 9.00 -16.69 -36.29
C ASN A 243 10.21 -15.91 -36.84
N PRO A 244 10.45 -15.92 -38.17
CA PRO A 244 11.55 -15.17 -38.78
C PRO A 244 11.53 -13.66 -38.51
N ASP A 245 10.37 -13.09 -38.19
CA ASP A 245 10.18 -11.69 -37.82
C ASP A 245 10.39 -11.41 -36.31
N GLY A 246 10.74 -12.44 -35.52
CA GLY A 246 10.96 -12.35 -34.08
C GLY A 246 9.69 -12.48 -33.21
N SER A 247 8.50 -12.55 -33.81
CA SER A 247 7.25 -12.80 -33.08
C SER A 247 7.14 -14.27 -32.66
N TYR A 248 6.45 -14.58 -31.56
CA TYR A 248 6.17 -15.97 -31.20
C TYR A 248 4.80 -16.41 -31.76
N PRO A 249 4.68 -17.64 -32.30
CA PRO A 249 3.41 -18.12 -32.84
C PRO A 249 2.37 -18.32 -31.72
N ILE A 250 1.13 -17.91 -31.96
CA ILE A 250 0.03 -18.10 -31.01
C ILE A 250 -0.46 -19.56 -31.11
N LEU A 251 -0.36 -20.31 -30.02
CA LEU A 251 -0.88 -21.68 -29.92
C LEU A 251 -2.35 -21.70 -29.50
N SER A 252 -2.73 -20.78 -28.60
CA SER A 252 -4.13 -20.56 -28.22
C SER A 252 -4.33 -19.13 -27.75
N THR A 253 -5.41 -18.49 -28.19
CA THR A 253 -5.78 -17.14 -27.74
C THR A 253 -6.37 -17.18 -26.33
N GLY A 254 -5.97 -16.21 -25.51
CA GLY A 254 -6.53 -16.00 -24.18
C GLY A 254 -7.94 -15.42 -24.21
N VAL A 255 -8.50 -15.16 -23.03
CA VAL A 255 -9.85 -14.62 -22.86
C VAL A 255 -9.89 -13.27 -22.15
N GLY A 256 -8.72 -12.68 -21.85
CA GLY A 256 -8.64 -11.42 -21.10
C GLY A 256 -8.72 -11.59 -19.58
N SER A 257 -8.54 -12.82 -19.10
CA SER A 257 -8.49 -13.19 -17.69
C SER A 257 -7.54 -14.37 -17.48
N ALA A 258 -7.03 -14.51 -16.26
CA ALA A 258 -6.42 -15.76 -15.81
C ALA A 258 -7.37 -16.47 -14.85
N PHE A 259 -7.28 -17.80 -14.76
CA PHE A 259 -8.04 -18.61 -13.81
C PHE A 259 -7.09 -19.48 -13.01
N THR A 260 -7.44 -19.72 -11.75
CA THR A 260 -6.68 -20.65 -10.91
C THR A 260 -6.86 -22.09 -11.38
N ASP A 261 -5.75 -22.83 -11.43
CA ASP A 261 -5.71 -24.24 -11.76
C ASP A 261 -6.16 -25.13 -10.58
N ALA A 262 -6.04 -26.46 -10.75
CA ALA A 262 -6.43 -27.44 -9.73
C ALA A 262 -5.67 -27.29 -8.39
N ASN A 263 -4.53 -26.60 -8.39
CA ASN A 263 -3.74 -26.30 -7.19
C ASN A 263 -4.03 -24.90 -6.64
N GLY A 264 -5.05 -24.20 -7.15
CA GLY A 264 -5.36 -22.83 -6.76
C GLY A 264 -4.41 -21.78 -7.32
N VAL A 265 -3.60 -22.09 -8.33
CA VAL A 265 -2.57 -21.18 -8.84
C VAL A 265 -2.97 -20.62 -10.20
N ALA A 266 -2.92 -19.30 -10.35
CA ALA A 266 -2.96 -18.63 -11.64
C ALA A 266 -1.57 -18.09 -12.01
N ARG A 267 -1.16 -18.28 -13.26
CA ARG A 267 0.12 -17.75 -13.78
C ARG A 267 -0.15 -16.83 -14.96
N ILE A 268 0.05 -15.54 -14.76
CA ILE A 268 -0.15 -14.53 -15.79
C ILE A 268 1.23 -14.21 -16.37
N LYS A 269 1.41 -14.44 -17.66
CA LYS A 269 2.71 -14.29 -18.35
C LYS A 269 2.63 -13.15 -19.36
N ASN A 270 3.80 -12.81 -19.90
CA ASN A 270 3.95 -11.85 -21.00
C ASN A 270 3.48 -10.44 -20.64
N LEU A 271 3.58 -10.07 -19.36
CA LEU A 271 3.20 -8.75 -18.86
C LEU A 271 4.31 -7.73 -19.08
N SER A 272 3.96 -6.46 -19.04
CA SER A 272 4.96 -5.41 -18.96
C SER A 272 5.51 -5.36 -17.53
N PRO A 273 6.78 -5.02 -17.31
CA PRO A 273 7.27 -4.69 -15.98
C PRO A 273 6.52 -3.48 -15.43
N ALA A 274 5.76 -3.66 -14.36
CA ALA A 274 4.92 -2.62 -13.76
C ALA A 274 4.46 -3.01 -12.35
N LYS A 275 3.65 -2.13 -11.75
CA LYS A 275 2.82 -2.43 -10.59
C LYS A 275 1.41 -2.79 -11.08
N TYR A 276 0.90 -3.94 -10.66
CA TYR A 276 -0.46 -4.38 -10.95
C TYR A 276 -1.24 -4.54 -9.66
N THR A 277 -2.52 -4.19 -9.67
CA THR A 277 -3.46 -4.55 -8.62
C THR A 277 -4.20 -5.82 -9.05
N ILE A 278 -4.19 -6.84 -8.20
CA ILE A 278 -4.76 -8.15 -8.46
C ILE A 278 -6.05 -8.27 -7.67
N TYR A 279 -7.17 -8.48 -8.38
CA TYR A 279 -8.44 -8.86 -7.79
C TYR A 279 -8.75 -10.32 -8.10
N VAL A 280 -9.37 -11.00 -7.15
CA VAL A 280 -9.81 -12.38 -7.32
C VAL A 280 -11.32 -12.46 -7.17
N VAL A 281 -11.97 -12.98 -8.21
CA VAL A 281 -13.43 -13.14 -8.23
C VAL A 281 -13.78 -14.61 -8.05
N PRO A 282 -14.52 -14.98 -6.99
CA PRO A 282 -14.99 -16.35 -6.82
C PRO A 282 -15.98 -16.71 -7.94
N PRO A 283 -15.98 -17.96 -8.42
CA PRO A 283 -16.88 -18.36 -9.49
C PRO A 283 -18.33 -18.37 -8.98
N ARG A 284 -19.23 -17.68 -9.69
CA ARG A 284 -20.67 -17.64 -9.36
C ARG A 284 -21.28 -19.05 -9.35
N ASP A 285 -20.89 -19.85 -10.33
CA ASP A 285 -21.28 -21.24 -10.48
C ASP A 285 -20.06 -22.14 -10.29
N MET A 286 -20.26 -23.34 -9.73
CA MET A 286 -19.19 -24.31 -9.56
C MET A 286 -18.48 -24.65 -10.89
N PRO A 287 -17.13 -24.65 -10.92
CA PRO A 287 -16.38 -25.05 -12.10
C PRO A 287 -16.73 -26.47 -12.55
N SER A 288 -16.61 -26.72 -13.85
CA SER A 288 -16.82 -28.06 -14.41
C SER A 288 -15.69 -29.02 -14.01
N GLU A 289 -15.96 -30.33 -14.02
CA GLU A 289 -14.92 -31.36 -13.84
C GLU A 289 -13.79 -31.23 -14.86
N ALA A 290 -14.09 -30.76 -16.08
CA ALA A 290 -13.07 -30.54 -17.10
C ALA A 290 -12.12 -29.38 -16.75
N GLN A 291 -12.64 -28.35 -16.05
CA GLN A 291 -11.88 -27.18 -15.63
C GLN A 291 -11.11 -27.43 -14.34
N CYS A 292 -11.68 -28.19 -13.41
CA CYS A 292 -11.09 -28.50 -12.11
C CYS A 292 -11.15 -30.00 -11.80
N PRO A 293 -10.37 -30.85 -12.52
CA PRO A 293 -10.47 -32.30 -12.40
C PRO A 293 -10.14 -32.80 -10.99
N GLY A 294 -11.03 -33.58 -10.38
CA GLY A 294 -10.82 -34.20 -9.07
C GLY A 294 -10.77 -33.25 -7.86
N VAL A 295 -10.94 -31.94 -8.06
CA VAL A 295 -10.92 -30.94 -6.97
C VAL A 295 -12.27 -30.87 -6.26
N TRP A 296 -13.36 -30.93 -7.02
CA TRP A 296 -14.73 -30.82 -6.51
C TRP A 296 -15.44 -32.18 -6.57
N LYS A 297 -16.53 -32.40 -5.79
CA LYS A 297 -17.33 -33.64 -5.84
C LYS A 297 -18.76 -33.34 -6.30
N ARG A 298 -19.39 -34.22 -7.10
CA ARG A 298 -20.83 -34.07 -7.42
C ARG A 298 -21.68 -34.43 -6.21
N ARG A 299 -22.76 -33.66 -5.96
CA ARG A 299 -23.77 -34.04 -4.97
C ARG A 299 -24.50 -35.29 -5.46
N ALA A 300 -24.67 -36.29 -4.59
CA ALA A 300 -25.42 -37.49 -4.95
C ALA A 300 -26.90 -37.21 -5.32
N SER A 301 -27.45 -36.08 -4.86
CA SER A 301 -28.84 -35.67 -5.09
C SER A 301 -29.07 -34.72 -6.27
N ASP A 302 -28.03 -34.35 -7.03
CA ASP A 302 -28.17 -33.46 -8.19
C ASP A 302 -27.69 -34.13 -9.49
N PRO A 303 -28.53 -34.97 -10.12
CA PRO A 303 -28.16 -35.69 -11.33
C PRO A 303 -28.15 -34.80 -12.60
N GLY A 304 -28.48 -33.51 -12.49
CA GLY A 304 -29.03 -32.72 -13.60
C GLY A 304 -28.35 -31.39 -13.93
N ALA A 305 -27.03 -31.26 -13.82
CA ALA A 305 -26.24 -30.28 -14.59
C ALA A 305 -24.76 -30.66 -14.47
N GLY A 306 -23.93 -30.37 -15.48
CA GLY A 306 -22.49 -30.66 -15.47
C GLY A 306 -21.64 -29.88 -14.43
N ARG A 307 -22.19 -29.56 -13.26
CA ARG A 307 -21.60 -28.72 -12.22
C ARG A 307 -21.32 -29.55 -10.96
N MET A 308 -20.24 -29.21 -10.26
CA MET A 308 -19.83 -29.88 -9.02
C MET A 308 -20.53 -29.24 -7.81
N ALA A 309 -20.53 -29.90 -6.65
CA ALA A 309 -21.18 -29.40 -5.44
C ALA A 309 -20.22 -29.33 -4.24
N TRP A 310 -20.53 -28.38 -3.37
CA TRP A 310 -19.85 -28.18 -2.10
C TRP A 310 -20.53 -29.09 -1.07
N GLU A 311 -19.88 -30.16 -0.64
CA GLU A 311 -20.31 -30.91 0.55
C GLU A 311 -19.35 -30.57 1.70
N LEU A 312 -19.66 -29.52 2.46
CA LEU A 312 -19.06 -29.26 3.76
C LEU A 312 -20.11 -29.52 4.84
N VAL A 313 -19.82 -30.48 5.71
CA VAL A 313 -20.63 -30.72 6.90
C VAL A 313 -20.53 -29.48 7.80
N GLY A 314 -21.67 -28.85 8.10
CA GLY A 314 -21.73 -27.65 8.93
C GLY A 314 -21.70 -26.33 8.15
N GLU A 315 -21.77 -26.34 6.82
CA GLU A 315 -21.99 -25.12 6.02
C GLU A 315 -23.30 -24.43 6.45
N LEU A 316 -23.23 -23.12 6.69
CA LEU A 316 -24.38 -22.31 7.04
C LEU A 316 -24.96 -21.65 5.77
N PRO A 317 -26.29 -21.42 5.69
CA PRO A 317 -26.86 -20.69 4.57
C PRO A 317 -26.34 -19.24 4.53
N PRO A 318 -26.31 -18.59 3.35
CA PRO A 318 -26.06 -17.16 3.27
C PRO A 318 -27.03 -16.37 4.15
N ALA A 319 -26.57 -15.33 4.82
CA ALA A 319 -27.44 -14.42 5.54
C ALA A 319 -28.24 -13.59 4.52
N SER A 320 -29.56 -13.58 4.62
CA SER A 320 -30.44 -12.85 3.68
C SER A 320 -30.31 -11.33 3.75
N ALA A 321 -29.59 -10.80 4.76
CA ALA A 321 -29.41 -9.37 4.99
C ALA A 321 -28.33 -8.75 4.07
N ASP A 322 -27.35 -9.54 3.62
CA ASP A 322 -26.12 -8.97 3.04
C ASP A 322 -26.17 -8.91 1.49
N GLY A 323 -27.22 -9.43 0.85
CA GLY A 323 -27.33 -9.52 -0.61
C GLY A 323 -26.28 -10.42 -1.28
N ASP A 324 -25.35 -10.98 -0.51
CA ASP A 324 -24.27 -11.82 -0.99
C ASP A 324 -24.74 -13.24 -1.32
N ASN A 325 -24.82 -13.52 -2.61
CA ASN A 325 -25.09 -14.87 -3.14
C ASN A 325 -23.81 -15.68 -3.34
N THR A 326 -22.64 -15.09 -3.09
CA THR A 326 -21.36 -15.79 -3.15
C THR A 326 -21.15 -16.55 -1.83
N LYS A 327 -20.54 -17.72 -1.95
CA LYS A 327 -20.26 -18.61 -0.79
C LYS A 327 -18.93 -18.31 -0.13
N TRP A 328 -18.19 -17.34 -0.65
CA TRP A 328 -16.77 -17.14 -0.41
C TRP A 328 -16.53 -15.70 0.03
N HIS A 329 -15.91 -15.55 1.18
CA HIS A 329 -15.55 -14.27 1.75
C HIS A 329 -14.03 -14.20 1.79
N GLN A 330 -13.47 -13.18 1.14
CA GLN A 330 -12.04 -12.95 1.15
C GLN A 330 -11.60 -12.64 2.59
N THR A 331 -10.50 -13.24 3.02
CA THR A 331 -9.87 -12.95 4.32
C THR A 331 -8.62 -12.09 4.15
N ALA A 332 -8.17 -11.90 2.91
CA ALA A 332 -6.92 -11.21 2.64
C ALA A 332 -7.01 -9.69 2.75
N THR A 333 -6.50 -9.14 3.86
CA THR A 333 -6.60 -7.70 4.19
C THR A 333 -5.29 -6.92 4.02
N ILE A 334 -4.25 -7.47 3.35
CA ILE A 334 -2.90 -6.88 3.39
C ILE A 334 -2.78 -5.49 2.74
N GLU A 335 -3.71 -5.08 1.88
CA GLU A 335 -3.77 -3.73 1.30
C GLU A 335 -4.95 -2.90 1.82
N GLY A 336 -5.71 -3.42 2.78
CA GLY A 336 -6.94 -2.78 3.24
C GLY A 336 -8.08 -2.77 2.22
N THR A 337 -7.98 -3.49 1.10
CA THR A 337 -9.03 -3.57 0.07
C THR A 337 -9.09 -5.00 -0.48
N TRP A 338 -10.03 -5.25 -1.39
CA TRP A 338 -10.11 -6.53 -2.11
C TRP A 338 -8.93 -6.82 -3.02
N GLY A 339 -8.20 -5.79 -3.46
CA GLY A 339 -7.05 -5.91 -4.34
C GLY A 339 -5.74 -6.11 -3.59
N ILE A 340 -4.82 -6.91 -4.13
CA ILE A 340 -3.43 -6.98 -3.65
C ILE A 340 -2.48 -6.54 -4.74
N ASP A 341 -1.50 -5.71 -4.41
CA ASP A 341 -0.54 -5.20 -5.38
C ASP A 341 0.64 -6.15 -5.60
N ALA A 342 1.12 -6.23 -6.84
CA ALA A 342 2.36 -6.91 -7.19
C ALA A 342 3.23 -6.02 -8.07
N TRP A 343 4.48 -5.88 -7.65
CA TRP A 343 5.54 -5.24 -8.43
C TRP A 343 6.34 -6.31 -9.14
N VAL A 344 6.36 -6.26 -10.46
CA VAL A 344 7.09 -7.23 -11.28
C VAL A 344 8.08 -6.55 -12.20
N LYS A 345 9.29 -7.10 -12.28
CA LYS A 345 10.32 -6.67 -13.22
C LYS A 345 10.40 -7.63 -14.41
N SER A 346 11.17 -7.25 -15.41
CA SER A 346 11.52 -8.15 -16.51
C SER A 346 12.14 -9.45 -16.01
N ASN A 347 11.76 -10.56 -16.63
CA ASN A 347 12.20 -11.90 -16.25
C ASN A 347 11.91 -12.26 -14.78
N GLU A 348 10.85 -11.70 -14.19
CA GLU A 348 10.46 -12.05 -12.83
C GLU A 348 10.29 -13.57 -12.69
N PRO A 349 10.91 -14.22 -11.69
CA PRO A 349 10.72 -15.63 -11.43
C PRO A 349 9.25 -15.95 -11.12
N THR A 350 8.89 -17.23 -11.14
CA THR A 350 7.53 -17.67 -10.83
C THR A 350 7.17 -17.58 -9.34
N PHE A 351 8.15 -17.31 -8.49
CA PHE A 351 8.03 -17.15 -7.04
C PHE A 351 8.89 -15.97 -6.62
N PHE A 352 8.36 -15.18 -5.71
CA PHE A 352 8.96 -13.99 -5.16
C PHE A 352 9.35 -14.24 -3.70
N LYS A 353 10.31 -13.46 -3.20
CA LYS A 353 10.69 -13.47 -1.79
C LYS A 353 10.97 -12.05 -1.34
N GLU A 354 10.02 -11.46 -0.64
CA GLU A 354 10.22 -10.20 0.09
C GLU A 354 10.88 -10.48 1.44
N PHE A 355 10.18 -11.27 2.27
CA PHE A 355 10.59 -11.73 3.58
C PHE A 355 10.24 -13.23 3.71
N GLY A 356 10.96 -13.96 4.57
CA GLY A 356 10.64 -15.37 4.83
C GLY A 356 10.98 -16.33 3.66
N PRO A 357 10.29 -17.48 3.54
CA PRO A 357 10.50 -18.43 2.45
C PRO A 357 9.97 -17.90 1.11
N PRO A 358 10.46 -18.38 -0.05
CA PRO A 358 9.91 -18.03 -1.35
C PRO A 358 8.41 -18.39 -1.45
N GLY A 359 7.60 -17.47 -1.96
CA GLY A 359 6.15 -17.58 -2.08
C GLY A 359 5.62 -17.07 -3.42
N HIS A 360 4.31 -17.17 -3.59
CA HIS A 360 3.64 -16.56 -4.75
C HIS A 360 3.76 -15.03 -4.68
N HIS A 361 3.60 -14.35 -5.81
CA HIS A 361 3.64 -12.87 -5.82
C HIS A 361 2.49 -12.29 -5.01
N VAL A 362 1.32 -12.93 -5.16
CA VAL A 362 0.10 -12.62 -4.43
C VAL A 362 -0.50 -13.93 -3.92
N PHE A 363 -0.99 -13.91 -2.70
CA PHE A 363 -1.90 -14.94 -2.20
C PHE A 363 -3.17 -14.28 -1.68
N ILE A 364 -4.32 -14.90 -1.92
CA ILE A 364 -5.62 -14.43 -1.44
C ILE A 364 -6.37 -15.61 -0.82
N GLY A 365 -6.62 -15.50 0.48
CA GLY A 365 -7.41 -16.44 1.25
C GLY A 365 -8.90 -16.18 1.11
N PHE A 366 -9.69 -17.25 1.08
CA PHE A 366 -11.15 -17.19 1.19
C PHE A 366 -11.66 -18.18 2.21
N VAL A 367 -12.69 -17.79 2.94
CA VAL A 367 -13.47 -18.66 3.82
C VAL A 367 -14.92 -18.74 3.38
N ARG A 368 -15.66 -19.66 4.00
CA ARG A 368 -17.12 -19.76 3.84
C ARG A 368 -17.79 -19.60 5.18
N ARG A 369 -19.12 -19.48 5.15
CA ARG A 369 -19.95 -19.61 6.35
C ARG A 369 -20.02 -21.06 6.80
N PHE A 370 -19.51 -21.35 7.99
CA PHE A 370 -19.63 -22.69 8.56
C PHE A 370 -19.60 -22.68 10.08
N LYS A 371 -20.17 -23.74 10.66
CA LYS A 371 -20.01 -24.14 12.04
C LYS A 371 -19.63 -25.62 12.09
N SER A 372 -18.42 -25.90 12.53
CA SER A 372 -17.91 -27.28 12.66
C SER A 372 -18.77 -28.07 13.66
N PRO A 373 -19.10 -29.35 13.36
CA PRO A 373 -19.71 -30.25 14.33
C PRO A 373 -18.86 -30.47 15.59
N SER A 374 -17.56 -30.13 15.57
CA SER A 374 -16.70 -30.18 16.76
C SER A 374 -17.05 -29.11 17.81
N LEU A 375 -17.85 -28.11 17.45
CA LEU A 375 -18.45 -27.16 18.39
C LEU A 375 -19.69 -27.78 19.04
N ASP A 376 -19.45 -28.79 19.88
CA ASP A 376 -20.41 -29.63 20.57
C ASP A 376 -20.54 -29.34 22.09
N GLY A 377 -19.82 -28.33 22.58
CA GLY A 377 -19.80 -27.96 23.98
C GLY A 377 -20.99 -27.13 24.45
N ALA A 378 -21.07 -26.89 25.77
CA ALA A 378 -22.18 -26.16 26.39
C ALA A 378 -21.88 -24.66 26.63
N VAL A 379 -20.65 -24.20 26.35
CA VAL A 379 -20.26 -22.80 26.59
C VAL A 379 -20.69 -21.92 25.43
N THR A 380 -21.14 -20.71 25.77
CA THR A 380 -21.41 -19.63 24.81
C THR A 380 -20.44 -18.48 25.07
N ALA A 381 -19.91 -17.85 24.02
CA ALA A 381 -19.15 -16.60 24.14
C ALA A 381 -19.85 -15.47 23.38
N LYS A 382 -19.84 -14.27 23.94
CA LYS A 382 -20.44 -13.07 23.35
C LYS A 382 -19.47 -11.91 23.40
N GLY A 383 -19.49 -11.08 22.37
CA GLY A 383 -18.68 -9.87 22.31
C GLY A 383 -19.22 -8.90 21.27
N ARG A 384 -18.52 -7.79 21.10
CA ARG A 384 -18.79 -6.77 20.10
C ARG A 384 -17.48 -6.31 19.46
N ILE A 385 -17.43 -6.30 18.13
CA ILE A 385 -16.27 -5.80 17.40
C ILE A 385 -16.35 -4.27 17.32
N THR A 386 -15.22 -3.61 17.61
CA THR A 386 -15.07 -2.16 17.57
C THR A 386 -13.78 -1.79 16.83
N SER A 387 -13.68 -0.56 16.33
CA SER A 387 -12.39 -0.04 15.86
C SER A 387 -11.45 0.20 17.03
N ASN A 388 -10.16 0.12 16.75
CA ASN A 388 -9.14 0.49 17.70
C ASN A 388 -8.84 1.99 17.57
N HIS A 389 -9.02 2.74 18.65
CA HIS A 389 -8.70 4.16 18.71
C HIS A 389 -7.37 4.37 19.43
N MET A 390 -6.38 4.86 18.70
CA MET A 390 -5.02 5.05 19.21
C MET A 390 -4.91 6.34 20.01
N SER A 391 -4.07 6.35 21.05
CA SER A 391 -3.65 7.62 21.67
C SER A 391 -2.87 8.47 20.68
N ARG A 392 -3.02 9.80 20.77
CA ARG A 392 -2.13 10.70 20.03
C ARG A 392 -0.67 10.48 20.41
N PRO A 393 0.25 10.42 19.43
CA PRO A 393 1.69 10.33 19.69
C PRO A 393 2.19 11.43 20.64
N PRO A 394 3.11 11.10 21.56
CA PRO A 394 3.83 9.82 21.72
C PRO A 394 3.07 8.77 22.56
N GLY A 395 1.78 8.97 22.83
CA GLY A 395 0.96 7.98 23.53
C GLY A 395 0.87 6.65 22.76
N ILE A 396 0.90 5.55 23.50
CA ILE A 396 0.87 4.18 22.96
C ILE A 396 -0.32 3.36 23.48
N ARG A 397 -1.30 4.00 24.11
CA ARG A 397 -2.49 3.30 24.64
C ARG A 397 -3.53 3.15 23.55
N PHE A 398 -4.28 2.06 23.66
CA PHE A 398 -5.40 1.73 22.79
C PHE A 398 -6.72 1.87 23.55
N SER A 399 -7.77 2.27 22.86
CA SER A 399 -9.14 2.41 23.38
C SER A 399 -10.13 1.87 22.35
N GLY A 400 -11.32 1.46 22.80
CA GLY A 400 -12.40 1.11 21.87
C GLY A 400 -12.90 2.35 21.16
N GLY A 401 -13.05 2.26 19.84
CA GLY A 401 -13.59 3.29 18.97
C GLY A 401 -15.01 2.95 18.53
N ARG A 402 -15.32 3.27 17.27
CA ARG A 402 -16.65 3.05 16.69
C ARG A 402 -17.00 1.56 16.64
N VAL A 403 -18.29 1.25 16.67
CA VAL A 403 -18.78 -0.10 16.34
C VAL A 403 -18.40 -0.43 14.89
N MET A 404 -17.97 -1.66 14.66
CA MET A 404 -17.76 -2.15 13.29
C MET A 404 -19.03 -2.82 12.78
N ASP A 405 -19.64 -2.22 11.76
CA ASP A 405 -20.66 -2.85 10.95
C ASP A 405 -20.03 -3.86 9.98
N ARG A 406 -20.83 -4.81 9.46
CA ARG A 406 -20.40 -5.79 8.43
C ARG A 406 -19.11 -6.54 8.76
N CYS A 407 -18.83 -6.72 10.05
CA CYS A 407 -17.65 -7.44 10.51
C CYS A 407 -17.84 -8.95 10.33
N TRP A 408 -16.72 -9.64 10.26
CA TRP A 408 -16.62 -11.09 10.15
C TRP A 408 -15.80 -11.63 11.30
N ILE A 409 -16.23 -12.78 11.80
CA ILE A 409 -15.51 -13.50 12.84
C ILE A 409 -15.22 -14.93 12.40
N GLY A 410 -14.01 -15.39 12.72
CA GLY A 410 -13.59 -16.78 12.62
C GLY A 410 -13.19 -17.31 14.01
N VAL A 411 -13.35 -18.61 14.24
CA VAL A 411 -12.81 -19.26 15.44
C VAL A 411 -11.90 -20.40 15.03
N ASN A 412 -10.68 -20.36 15.53
CA ASN A 412 -9.69 -21.40 15.40
C ASN A 412 -9.56 -22.17 16.73
N GLU A 413 -9.36 -23.49 16.64
CA GLU A 413 -8.91 -24.28 17.79
C GLU A 413 -7.51 -23.82 18.23
N ALA A 414 -7.10 -24.10 19.46
CA ALA A 414 -5.70 -23.91 19.85
C ALA A 414 -4.80 -24.92 19.11
N GLY A 415 -3.75 -24.44 18.44
CA GLY A 415 -2.71 -25.28 17.83
C GLY A 415 -1.72 -25.83 18.87
N ASN A 416 -0.91 -26.82 18.47
CA ASN A 416 0.18 -27.33 19.31
C ASN A 416 1.40 -26.39 19.19
N ALA A 417 1.80 -25.78 20.32
CA ALA A 417 2.91 -24.81 20.46
C ALA A 417 2.60 -23.38 19.97
N ASP A 418 1.77 -22.67 20.74
CA ASP A 418 1.52 -21.21 20.70
C ASP A 418 0.76 -20.65 19.48
N GLY A 419 0.48 -21.45 18.44
CA GLY A 419 -0.28 -21.04 17.24
C GLY A 419 -1.79 -21.31 17.26
N ALA A 420 -2.49 -20.79 16.25
CA ALA A 420 -3.87 -21.15 15.92
C ALA A 420 -3.91 -22.50 15.17
N GLY A 421 -4.86 -23.35 15.52
CA GLY A 421 -5.17 -24.62 14.85
C GLY A 421 -6.36 -24.47 13.90
N ARG A 422 -6.89 -25.60 13.42
CA ARG A 422 -7.98 -25.63 12.43
C ARG A 422 -9.13 -24.66 12.75
N GLY A 423 -9.63 -23.97 11.72
CA GLY A 423 -10.86 -23.20 11.76
C GLY A 423 -12.09 -24.08 12.03
N VAL A 424 -12.90 -23.67 13.00
CA VAL A 424 -14.11 -24.39 13.44
C VAL A 424 -15.39 -23.56 13.32
N TYR A 425 -15.28 -22.26 13.05
CA TYR A 425 -16.41 -21.38 12.80
C TYR A 425 -15.98 -20.21 11.93
N ALA A 426 -16.85 -19.77 11.03
CA ALA A 426 -16.73 -18.48 10.36
C ALA A 426 -18.13 -17.96 9.99
N ASN A 427 -18.42 -16.71 10.33
CA ASN A 427 -19.65 -16.02 9.94
C ASN A 427 -19.55 -14.50 10.13
N SER A 428 -20.46 -13.75 9.51
CA SER A 428 -20.65 -12.33 9.79
C SER A 428 -21.17 -12.11 11.22
N CYS A 429 -20.79 -10.98 11.81
CA CYS A 429 -21.41 -10.42 13.00
C CYS A 429 -22.70 -9.69 12.63
N ASN A 430 -23.42 -9.20 13.65
CA ASN A 430 -24.57 -8.31 13.42
C ASN A 430 -24.08 -6.89 13.04
N ASP A 431 -24.95 -6.08 12.44
CA ASP A 431 -24.64 -4.69 12.04
C ASP A 431 -24.22 -3.79 13.20
N ASP A 432 -24.57 -4.15 14.44
CA ASP A 432 -24.12 -3.48 15.67
C ASP A 432 -22.79 -4.02 16.22
N GLY A 433 -22.05 -4.77 15.40
CA GLY A 433 -20.78 -5.40 15.71
C GLY A 433 -20.89 -6.58 16.68
N THR A 434 -22.08 -6.91 17.19
CA THR A 434 -22.23 -7.97 18.19
C THR A 434 -22.18 -9.35 17.56
N PHE A 435 -21.70 -10.33 18.33
CA PHE A 435 -21.68 -11.72 17.93
C PHE A 435 -21.96 -12.68 19.09
N THR A 436 -22.42 -13.89 18.75
CA THR A 436 -22.64 -14.98 19.72
C THR A 436 -22.08 -16.29 19.16
N LEU A 437 -21.08 -16.84 19.84
CA LEU A 437 -20.46 -18.14 19.55
C LEU A 437 -21.06 -19.20 20.47
N THR A 438 -21.64 -20.25 19.90
CA THR A 438 -22.26 -21.36 20.64
C THR A 438 -21.56 -22.68 20.35
N GLY A 439 -21.61 -23.62 21.29
CA GLY A 439 -21.01 -24.93 21.10
C GLY A 439 -19.55 -25.01 21.56
N LEU A 440 -19.05 -24.01 22.28
CA LEU A 440 -17.66 -23.99 22.71
C LEU A 440 -17.43 -25.02 23.83
N ARG A 441 -16.32 -25.74 23.77
CA ARG A 441 -15.97 -26.73 24.79
C ARG A 441 -15.49 -26.02 26.06
N PRO A 442 -15.85 -26.50 27.26
CA PRO A 442 -15.38 -25.91 28.51
C PRO A 442 -13.85 -25.98 28.69
N ASN A 443 -13.28 -25.03 29.44
CA ASN A 443 -11.84 -24.97 29.78
C ASN A 443 -10.89 -25.15 28.58
N THR A 444 -11.31 -24.64 27.42
CA THR A 444 -10.62 -24.83 26.14
C THR A 444 -10.16 -23.49 25.61
N ARG A 445 -8.90 -23.42 25.13
CA ARG A 445 -8.36 -22.24 24.45
C ARG A 445 -8.81 -22.24 22.99
N TYR A 446 -9.22 -21.08 22.52
CA TYR A 446 -9.55 -20.78 21.13
C TYR A 446 -8.87 -19.47 20.71
N SER A 447 -8.77 -19.26 19.40
CA SER A 447 -8.38 -17.97 18.82
C SER A 447 -9.55 -17.41 18.00
N LEU A 448 -9.89 -16.14 18.22
CA LEU A 448 -10.89 -15.37 17.49
C LEU A 448 -10.18 -14.58 16.39
N ALA A 449 -10.45 -14.91 15.13
CA ALA A 449 -10.07 -14.11 13.97
C ALA A 449 -11.15 -13.07 13.68
N VAL A 450 -10.76 -11.86 13.29
CA VAL A 450 -11.67 -10.75 12.98
C VAL A 450 -11.20 -9.99 11.73
N TRP A 451 -12.13 -9.75 10.82
CA TRP A 451 -11.98 -8.88 9.64
C TRP A 451 -13.36 -8.30 9.29
N ASP A 452 -13.53 -7.73 8.10
CA ASP A 452 -14.79 -7.14 7.64
C ASP A 452 -15.01 -7.38 6.15
N GLU A 453 -16.26 -7.22 5.70
CA GLU A 453 -16.61 -7.43 4.29
C GLU A 453 -15.93 -6.46 3.30
N PRO A 454 -15.78 -5.15 3.61
CA PRO A 454 -14.96 -4.24 2.81
C PRO A 454 -13.47 -4.59 2.77
N LEU A 455 -12.96 -5.31 3.79
CA LEU A 455 -11.55 -5.53 4.09
C LEU A 455 -10.79 -4.26 4.51
N ASP A 456 -11.49 -3.27 5.06
CA ASP A 456 -10.93 -2.00 5.51
C ASP A 456 -10.14 -2.13 6.81
N ASN A 457 -10.23 -3.29 7.48
CA ASN A 457 -9.55 -3.53 8.74
C ASN A 457 -8.38 -4.49 8.59
N VAL A 458 -7.35 -4.23 9.38
CA VAL A 458 -6.24 -5.15 9.53
C VAL A 458 -6.78 -6.41 10.21
N PHE A 459 -6.61 -7.55 9.55
CA PHE A 459 -6.96 -8.85 10.11
C PHE A 459 -6.38 -9.01 11.52
N ALA A 460 -7.23 -9.29 12.50
CA ALA A 460 -6.85 -9.36 13.90
C ALA A 460 -7.15 -10.73 14.50
N SER A 461 -6.32 -11.13 15.46
CA SER A 461 -6.44 -12.41 16.16
C SER A 461 -6.35 -12.21 17.67
N TYR A 462 -7.30 -12.78 18.42
CA TYR A 462 -7.37 -12.70 19.89
C TYR A 462 -7.56 -14.07 20.49
N ASP A 463 -6.76 -14.43 21.48
CA ASP A 463 -6.96 -15.68 22.20
C ASP A 463 -7.91 -15.52 23.39
N PHE A 464 -8.73 -16.54 23.61
CA PHE A 464 -9.57 -16.62 24.81
C PHE A 464 -9.67 -18.07 25.32
N VAL A 465 -9.97 -18.21 26.60
CA VAL A 465 -10.19 -19.50 27.25
C VAL A 465 -11.62 -19.55 27.78
N THR A 466 -12.35 -20.59 27.42
CA THR A 466 -13.72 -20.78 27.86
C THR A 466 -13.79 -21.18 29.34
N PRO A 467 -14.81 -20.74 30.10
CA PRO A 467 -15.04 -21.20 31.46
C PRO A 467 -15.44 -22.68 31.52
N ALA A 468 -15.48 -23.24 32.73
CA ALA A 468 -15.94 -24.61 32.95
C ALA A 468 -17.43 -24.84 32.61
N SER A 469 -18.24 -23.78 32.60
CA SER A 469 -19.65 -23.81 32.18
C SER A 469 -20.16 -22.38 31.98
N GLY A 470 -21.30 -22.23 31.30
CA GLY A 470 -22.02 -20.96 31.20
C GLY A 470 -21.57 -20.07 30.04
N GLU A 471 -21.61 -18.76 30.26
CA GLU A 471 -21.33 -17.73 29.27
C GLU A 471 -20.00 -17.04 29.54
N LEU A 472 -19.23 -16.77 28.47
CA LEU A 472 -18.04 -15.92 28.49
C LEU A 472 -18.37 -14.58 27.82
N ALA A 473 -18.25 -13.49 28.57
CA ALA A 473 -18.30 -12.14 28.00
C ALA A 473 -16.89 -11.71 27.56
N LEU A 474 -16.70 -11.59 26.25
CA LEU A 474 -15.46 -11.06 25.64
C LEU A 474 -15.42 -9.53 25.67
N GLY A 475 -16.57 -8.86 25.83
CA GLY A 475 -16.66 -7.40 25.82
C GLY A 475 -16.42 -6.82 24.43
N ASP A 476 -15.85 -5.62 24.40
CA ASP A 476 -15.43 -4.98 23.15
C ASP A 476 -14.08 -5.55 22.69
N VAL A 477 -14.02 -5.95 21.43
CA VAL A 477 -12.84 -6.49 20.76
C VAL A 477 -12.37 -5.45 19.72
N PRO A 478 -11.35 -4.63 20.04
CA PRO A 478 -10.94 -3.50 19.20
C PRO A 478 -9.95 -3.91 18.11
N VAL A 479 -10.28 -3.68 16.85
CA VAL A 479 -9.50 -4.07 15.65
C VAL A 479 -8.97 -2.83 14.93
N PHE A 480 -7.73 -2.90 14.42
CA PHE A 480 -7.12 -1.77 13.70
C PHE A 480 -7.75 -1.59 12.32
N SER A 481 -8.05 -0.35 11.96
CA SER A 481 -8.41 0.00 10.59
C SER A 481 -7.16 0.23 9.74
N TRP A 482 -7.22 -0.16 8.47
CA TRP A 482 -6.16 0.10 7.48
C TRP A 482 -6.14 1.56 7.06
N PHE A 483 -7.32 2.17 6.97
CA PHE A 483 -7.50 3.51 6.43
C PHE A 483 -8.02 4.53 7.45
N ALA A 484 -7.69 5.78 7.18
CA ALA A 484 -8.34 6.92 7.81
C ALA A 484 -9.68 7.20 7.11
N ASN A 485 -10.55 7.93 7.78
CA ASN A 485 -11.82 8.39 7.21
C ASN A 485 -11.92 9.91 7.39
N TYR A 486 -12.43 10.61 6.37
CA TYR A 486 -12.73 12.04 6.46
C TYR A 486 -14.22 12.24 6.24
N GLN A 487 -14.92 12.58 7.32
CA GLN A 487 -16.37 12.71 7.36
C GLN A 487 -16.75 14.16 7.63
N GLY A 488 -17.95 14.56 7.23
CA GLY A 488 -18.48 15.86 7.57
C GLY A 488 -19.92 16.07 7.13
N LYS A 489 -20.41 17.29 7.34
CA LYS A 489 -21.73 17.72 6.93
C LYS A 489 -21.63 19.05 6.18
N VAL A 490 -22.30 19.15 5.04
CA VAL A 490 -22.58 20.42 4.38
C VAL A 490 -23.96 20.90 4.82
N PHE A 491 -24.05 22.13 5.31
CA PHE A 491 -25.27 22.69 5.88
C PHE A 491 -25.54 24.11 5.37
N TYR A 492 -26.80 24.51 5.46
CA TYR A 492 -27.25 25.86 5.18
C TYR A 492 -27.01 26.73 6.41
N ASP A 493 -25.84 27.36 6.41
CA ASP A 493 -25.41 28.35 7.41
C ASP A 493 -26.26 29.63 7.28
N ALA A 494 -27.30 29.72 8.11
CA ALA A 494 -28.31 30.77 8.03
C ALA A 494 -27.87 32.07 8.70
N ASN A 495 -26.91 31.99 9.62
CA ASN A 495 -26.40 33.13 10.38
C ASN A 495 -24.99 33.58 9.94
N GLU A 496 -24.40 32.88 8.97
CA GLU A 496 -23.10 33.13 8.34
C GLU A 496 -21.92 33.08 9.32
N ASN A 497 -21.99 32.21 10.34
CA ASN A 497 -20.92 32.06 11.33
C ASN A 497 -19.91 30.95 11.01
N GLY A 498 -20.15 30.14 9.97
CA GLY A 498 -19.30 29.04 9.55
C GLY A 498 -19.28 27.83 10.50
N MET A 499 -20.25 27.71 11.41
CA MET A 499 -20.40 26.65 12.41
C MET A 499 -21.80 26.04 12.30
N LEU A 500 -21.92 24.71 12.44
CA LEU A 500 -23.23 24.06 12.41
C LEU A 500 -24.01 24.36 13.69
N ASP A 501 -25.12 25.10 13.55
CA ASP A 501 -26.01 25.43 14.67
C ASP A 501 -27.28 24.57 14.72
N ALA A 502 -27.88 24.50 15.91
CA ALA A 502 -29.15 23.80 16.12
C ALA A 502 -30.26 24.40 15.23
N GLY A 503 -30.85 23.57 14.36
CA GLY A 503 -31.90 23.95 13.44
C GLY A 503 -31.42 24.28 12.03
N GLU A 504 -30.11 24.32 11.79
CA GLU A 504 -29.55 24.42 10.44
C GLU A 504 -29.67 23.09 9.71
N ARG A 505 -30.14 23.16 8.47
CA ARG A 505 -30.44 21.98 7.65
C ARG A 505 -29.23 21.60 6.81
N GLY A 506 -29.06 20.31 6.56
CA GLY A 506 -28.12 19.80 5.57
C GLY A 506 -28.44 20.26 4.15
N ILE A 507 -27.42 20.29 3.30
CA ILE A 507 -27.55 20.53 1.87
C ILE A 507 -27.33 19.21 1.13
N PRO A 508 -28.36 18.65 0.49
CA PRO A 508 -28.25 17.38 -0.20
C PRO A 508 -27.67 17.51 -1.60
N SER A 509 -27.05 16.42 -2.07
CA SER A 509 -26.44 16.32 -3.40
C SER A 509 -25.44 17.45 -3.68
N GLN A 510 -24.68 17.84 -2.67
CA GLN A 510 -23.54 18.74 -2.81
C GLN A 510 -22.32 17.90 -3.19
N VAL A 511 -21.59 18.31 -4.24
CA VAL A 511 -20.36 17.62 -4.65
C VAL A 511 -19.24 18.03 -3.72
N LEU A 512 -18.48 17.05 -3.24
CA LEU A 512 -17.21 17.25 -2.56
C LEU A 512 -16.11 16.53 -3.32
N ASN A 513 -14.94 17.16 -3.41
CA ASN A 513 -13.77 16.60 -4.03
C ASN A 513 -12.62 16.58 -3.03
N LEU A 514 -11.88 15.49 -3.03
CA LEU A 514 -10.56 15.42 -2.41
C LEU A 514 -9.54 15.40 -3.55
N ARG A 515 -8.60 16.33 -3.52
CA ARG A 515 -7.61 16.51 -4.61
C ARG A 515 -6.20 16.27 -4.16
N PHE A 516 -5.36 15.84 -5.08
CA PHE A 516 -3.91 15.96 -4.95
C PHE A 516 -3.47 17.41 -5.07
N ARG A 517 -2.24 17.68 -4.63
CA ARG A 517 -1.63 19.01 -4.72
C ARG A 517 -1.54 19.56 -6.14
N ASP A 518 -1.44 18.70 -7.15
CA ASP A 518 -1.43 19.10 -8.56
C ASP A 518 -2.83 19.48 -9.10
N GLY A 519 -3.87 19.39 -8.26
CA GLY A 519 -5.25 19.72 -8.58
C GLY A 519 -6.05 18.56 -9.17
N SER A 520 -5.43 17.43 -9.48
CA SER A 520 -6.15 16.23 -9.92
C SER A 520 -7.04 15.68 -8.80
N ILE A 521 -8.18 15.09 -9.18
CA ILE A 521 -9.15 14.57 -8.22
C ILE A 521 -8.66 13.19 -7.76
N TYR A 522 -8.55 13.03 -6.44
CA TYR A 522 -8.32 11.74 -5.80
C TYR A 522 -9.64 10.98 -5.61
N GLN A 523 -10.60 11.60 -4.93
CA GLN A 523 -11.94 11.05 -4.69
C GLN A 523 -12.99 12.14 -4.84
N SER A 524 -14.22 11.76 -5.18
CA SER A 524 -15.37 12.65 -5.24
C SER A 524 -16.59 11.96 -4.66
N VAL A 525 -17.33 12.66 -3.81
CA VAL A 525 -18.53 12.15 -3.12
C VAL A 525 -19.65 13.17 -3.19
N LEU A 526 -20.88 12.71 -2.97
CA LEU A 526 -22.06 13.54 -2.84
C LEU A 526 -22.55 13.49 -1.40
N THR A 527 -23.04 14.62 -0.89
CA THR A 527 -23.80 14.59 0.36
C THR A 527 -25.12 13.84 0.21
N ASP A 528 -25.49 13.13 1.27
CA ASP A 528 -26.80 12.49 1.40
C ASP A 528 -27.94 13.50 1.61
N ASP A 529 -29.16 12.99 1.84
CA ASP A 529 -30.35 13.83 2.06
C ASP A 529 -30.24 14.75 3.30
N ASN A 530 -29.40 14.39 4.26
CA ASN A 530 -29.13 15.14 5.49
C ASN A 530 -27.89 16.03 5.38
N GLY A 531 -27.22 16.08 4.23
CA GLY A 531 -26.00 16.84 4.01
C GLY A 531 -24.73 16.15 4.51
N ASP A 532 -24.82 14.91 5.01
CA ASP A 532 -23.66 14.13 5.49
C ASP A 532 -22.85 13.58 4.32
N TYR A 533 -21.54 13.51 4.48
CA TYR A 533 -20.63 12.89 3.53
C TYR A 533 -19.48 12.17 4.25
N GLU A 534 -18.89 11.20 3.55
CA GLU A 534 -17.70 10.49 3.98
C GLU A 534 -16.80 10.24 2.78
N PHE A 535 -15.51 10.54 2.96
CA PHE A 535 -14.43 9.95 2.18
C PHE A 535 -13.85 8.79 3.00
N ALA A 536 -14.28 7.58 2.64
CA ALA A 536 -13.77 6.34 3.21
C ALA A 536 -12.43 5.96 2.57
N GLU A 537 -11.73 5.02 3.20
CA GLU A 537 -10.51 4.42 2.66
C GLU A 537 -9.39 5.45 2.34
N LEU A 538 -9.27 6.50 3.15
CA LEU A 538 -8.23 7.50 2.94
C LEU A 538 -6.88 6.97 3.39
N PHE A 539 -5.96 6.93 2.42
CA PHE A 539 -4.55 6.63 2.67
C PHE A 539 -3.72 7.92 2.61
N PRO A 540 -3.43 8.57 3.75
CA PRO A 540 -2.77 9.88 3.77
C PRO A 540 -1.26 9.83 3.50
N PHE A 541 -0.69 8.67 3.14
CA PHE A 541 0.76 8.52 3.03
C PHE A 541 1.33 9.37 1.87
N PHE A 542 2.34 10.17 2.18
CA PHE A 542 3.11 11.08 1.30
C PHE A 542 2.38 12.25 0.62
N ASN A 543 1.08 12.43 0.84
CA ASN A 543 0.32 13.41 0.08
C ASN A 543 -0.31 14.50 0.96
N TRP A 544 -0.23 15.74 0.44
CA TRP A 544 -1.11 16.81 0.88
C TRP A 544 -2.38 16.73 0.02
N LEU A 545 -3.50 16.48 0.68
CA LEU A 545 -4.82 16.46 0.06
C LEU A 545 -5.56 17.80 0.28
N VAL A 546 -6.29 18.26 -0.74
CA VAL A 546 -7.15 19.45 -0.67
C VAL A 546 -8.60 19.00 -0.70
N ALA A 547 -9.32 19.18 0.42
CA ALA A 547 -10.75 18.98 0.49
C ALA A 547 -11.47 20.22 -0.04
N GLU A 548 -12.37 20.03 -1.00
CA GLU A 548 -13.11 21.07 -1.68
C GLU A 548 -14.61 20.74 -1.63
N VAL A 549 -15.43 21.71 -1.23
CA VAL A 549 -16.87 21.69 -1.46
C VAL A 549 -17.17 22.48 -2.73
N ASP A 550 -18.02 21.92 -3.60
CA ASP A 550 -18.45 22.61 -4.80
C ASP A 550 -19.18 23.92 -4.48
N PHE A 551 -19.05 24.91 -5.37
CA PHE A 551 -19.63 26.24 -5.21
C PHE A 551 -20.55 26.62 -6.39
N THR A 552 -21.00 25.64 -7.18
CA THR A 552 -21.90 25.92 -8.33
C THR A 552 -23.31 26.33 -7.89
N ARG A 553 -23.78 25.79 -6.76
CA ARG A 553 -25.14 26.01 -6.24
C ARG A 553 -25.21 27.04 -5.11
N PHE A 554 -24.16 27.15 -4.30
CA PHE A 554 -24.14 27.96 -3.08
C PHE A 554 -22.77 28.64 -2.87
N LYS A 555 -22.78 29.80 -2.21
CA LYS A 555 -21.55 30.44 -1.70
C LYS A 555 -21.07 29.69 -0.45
N ALA A 556 -19.77 29.51 -0.29
CA ALA A 556 -19.20 29.02 0.97
C ALA A 556 -19.11 30.15 2.00
N THR A 557 -19.55 29.90 3.23
CA THR A 557 -19.43 30.85 4.36
C THR A 557 -18.19 30.59 5.21
N GLY A 558 -17.85 29.31 5.45
CA GLY A 558 -16.68 28.90 6.22
C GLY A 558 -16.61 27.37 6.36
N ALA A 559 -15.67 26.89 7.19
CA ALA A 559 -15.58 25.48 7.57
C ALA A 559 -15.12 25.36 9.03
N THR A 560 -15.83 24.55 9.80
CA THR A 560 -15.36 24.06 11.10
C THR A 560 -14.64 22.74 10.91
N VAL A 561 -13.47 22.57 11.52
CA VAL A 561 -12.71 21.32 11.46
C VAL A 561 -12.47 20.83 12.88
N VAL A 562 -12.81 19.57 13.14
CA VAL A 562 -12.46 18.87 14.37
C VAL A 562 -11.36 17.87 14.04
N VAL A 563 -10.23 17.97 14.72
CA VAL A 563 -9.13 17.03 14.58
C VAL A 563 -9.18 16.05 15.74
N ASP A 564 -8.88 14.79 15.46
CA ASP A 564 -8.83 13.76 16.48
C ASP A 564 -7.54 13.86 17.33
N ASP A 565 -7.71 13.91 18.65
CA ASP A 565 -6.66 13.88 19.67
C ASP A 565 -6.35 12.45 20.14
N GLY A 566 -7.04 11.45 19.60
CA GLY A 566 -6.88 10.06 19.96
C GLY A 566 -7.35 9.72 21.37
N GLY A 567 -7.09 8.48 21.81
CA GLY A 567 -7.39 8.02 23.18
C GLY A 567 -8.84 7.57 23.38
N PRO A 568 -9.44 7.66 24.58
CA PRO A 568 -10.83 7.26 24.78
C PRO A 568 -11.83 8.24 24.16
N VAL A 569 -12.79 7.73 23.39
CA VAL A 569 -13.88 8.54 22.83
C VAL A 569 -14.94 8.83 23.92
N ASP A 570 -15.29 10.10 24.11
CA ASP A 570 -16.42 10.51 24.95
C ASP A 570 -17.67 10.70 24.08
N PRO A 571 -18.64 9.75 24.11
CA PRO A 571 -19.85 9.84 23.28
C PRO A 571 -20.80 10.97 23.74
N THR A 572 -20.58 11.55 24.92
CA THR A 572 -21.40 12.66 25.42
C THR A 572 -20.94 14.03 24.92
N ASN A 573 -19.71 14.12 24.40
CA ASN A 573 -19.21 15.32 23.77
C ASN A 573 -19.82 15.46 22.36
N PRO A 574 -20.57 16.54 22.06
CA PRO A 574 -21.21 16.70 20.74
C PRO A 574 -20.20 16.77 19.59
N TRP A 575 -18.96 17.16 19.85
CA TRP A 575 -17.89 17.24 18.87
C TRP A 575 -17.14 15.91 18.66
N SER A 576 -17.42 14.89 19.47
CA SER A 576 -16.81 13.56 19.26
C SER A 576 -17.41 12.83 18.06
N PHE A 577 -18.62 13.22 17.65
CA PHE A 577 -19.43 12.50 16.66
C PHE A 577 -19.53 10.99 16.95
N GLY A 578 -19.38 10.60 18.22
CA GLY A 578 -19.35 9.20 18.66
C GLY A 578 -18.14 8.38 18.19
N ALA A 579 -17.15 8.99 17.53
CA ALA A 579 -16.08 8.27 16.86
C ALA A 579 -14.65 8.80 17.12
N LEU A 580 -14.49 10.06 17.53
CA LEU A 580 -13.18 10.68 17.74
C LEU A 580 -13.09 11.44 19.07
N SER A 581 -11.88 11.76 19.49
CA SER A 581 -11.63 12.64 20.63
C SER A 581 -11.32 14.05 20.13
N PRO A 582 -12.15 15.07 20.38
CA PRO A 582 -11.90 16.41 19.83
C PRO A 582 -10.61 17.02 20.39
N GLN A 583 -9.66 17.34 19.51
CA GLN A 583 -8.46 18.10 19.85
C GLN A 583 -8.81 19.57 20.02
N PRO A 584 -8.49 20.21 21.16
CA PRO A 584 -8.57 21.66 21.28
C PRO A 584 -7.66 22.35 20.26
N GLN A 585 -8.18 23.33 19.51
CA GLN A 585 -7.44 24.09 18.49
C GLN A 585 -7.37 25.59 18.79
N PRO A 586 -6.78 26.01 19.93
CA PRO A 586 -6.81 27.40 20.38
C PRO A 586 -6.06 28.37 19.43
N GLU A 587 -5.13 27.90 18.62
CA GLU A 587 -4.36 28.74 17.69
C GLU A 587 -5.16 29.20 16.46
N ASN A 588 -6.28 28.53 16.14
CA ASN A 588 -7.11 28.82 14.98
C ASN A 588 -8.39 29.60 15.30
N ASN A 589 -8.51 30.16 16.52
CA ASN A 589 -9.78 30.70 17.05
C ASN A 589 -10.96 29.70 17.02
N GLY A 590 -10.70 28.40 16.93
CA GLY A 590 -11.68 27.31 17.00
C GLY A 590 -11.78 26.74 18.42
N ALA A 591 -12.94 26.19 18.75
CA ALA A 591 -13.26 25.61 20.07
C ALA A 591 -12.34 24.44 20.47
#